data_AF-A0A8J5QGR3-F1
#
_entry.id   AF-A0A8J5QGR3-F1
#
_cell.length_a   1.000
_cell.length_b   1.000
_cell.length_c   1.000
_cell.angle_alpha   90.00
_cell.angle_beta   90.00
_cell.angle_gamma   90.00
#
_symmetry.space_group_name_H-M   'P 1'
#
loop_
_entity.id
_entity.type
_entity.pdbx_description
1 polymer ?
#
loop_
_entity_poly.entity_id
_entity_poly.type
_entity_poly.pdbx_seq_one_letter_code
_entity_poly.pdbx_strand_id
1 'polypeptide(L)'
;MLKFSTFRLRTPPLRLGILTSLIVLVIIFSTIFHQGNVYNQLPWKVSSSVPQLQNSIIIYPDGSDHDNDKLKEFAANNKTTVQYHKSYTNPLTPAIMNQQYTSHNLTIYNSLSPANDFCEEIEDNSQFQISQYQRLSDNFTEMVKVLIDQLENDASFSGLRGFFQGKLANYIDEDSLQKHFFKFAGTSVWLEEYGVHLMVSRVLFTYKAIKWDPQISLLYAQVYDKNWTELHDVDLIIPIKNPTNLQREYKRYTFPRFMPIPFYYNSNLMTKRWYGPEDARLFLMKNEYNETEPALIFNAYHRKPVKNSISNDDKSASINFQMYRSMFIGFLFQFQLGKRNTDGTTDERFDHIQYNRVAELRIKSRERKEIEKNWTPIVDPKDTENINLIYDCENLTILKCPLKTVYKGEIICEISFKISSLSEKVGKIRGGTELIPIINQSDPSKQSWIGFLRAHINYCGCGRSMYRPNFIVLTRIRDSYKITHLSSSISFDMPVTGWRNPNIVCDEKGPNVLIPNGISMWEIDPKTGVDYLTLSLSVADENNNVLHITGISSLLDDIERKSEGTEYFEDEDANQSMLQCVLKTSKEFCKLYGDEQMQLGNINMVDI
;
A
#
# COMPACT_ATOMS: atom_id res chain seq x y z
N MET A 1 -7.74 -30.76 93.73
CA MET A 1 -7.10 -29.43 93.84
C MET A 1 -6.91 -28.86 92.44
N LEU A 2 -7.03 -27.55 92.33
CA LEU A 2 -7.36 -26.71 91.18
C LEU A 2 -6.38 -26.67 89.97
N LYS A 3 -7.00 -26.35 88.80
CA LYS A 3 -6.52 -25.50 87.66
C LYS A 3 -5.52 -26.10 86.65
N PHE A 4 -5.55 -25.85 85.34
CA PHE A 4 -6.27 -24.89 84.47
C PHE A 4 -6.31 -25.45 83.02
N SER A 5 -7.31 -25.04 82.23
CA SER A 5 -7.50 -25.36 80.81
C SER A 5 -6.72 -24.42 79.87
N THR A 6 -6.26 -24.93 78.72
CA THR A 6 -6.00 -24.13 77.51
C THR A 6 -6.27 -24.94 76.24
N PHE A 7 -7.30 -24.54 75.50
CA PHE A 7 -7.56 -24.92 74.11
C PHE A 7 -6.62 -24.13 73.18
N ARG A 8 -5.93 -24.79 72.25
CA ARG A 8 -5.23 -24.15 71.13
C ARG A 8 -5.97 -24.45 69.82
N LEU A 9 -6.64 -23.45 69.26
CA LEU A 9 -7.08 -23.46 67.86
C LEU A 9 -5.87 -23.33 66.93
N ARG A 10 -5.73 -24.27 65.99
CA ARG A 10 -4.87 -24.12 64.80
C ARG A 10 -5.64 -23.37 63.73
N THR A 11 -5.15 -22.19 63.33
CA THR A 11 -5.54 -21.51 62.08
C THR A 11 -4.59 -21.92 60.94
N PRO A 12 -5.06 -22.11 59.70
CA PRO A 12 -4.21 -22.50 58.57
C PRO A 12 -3.55 -21.26 57.91
N PRO A 13 -2.37 -21.41 57.29
CA PRO A 13 -1.60 -20.32 56.69
C PRO A 13 -2.04 -20.04 55.25
N LEU A 14 -3.34 -19.95 54.97
CA LEU A 14 -3.84 -19.76 53.59
C LEU A 14 -4.06 -18.28 53.21
N ARG A 15 -4.20 -17.38 54.19
CA ARG A 15 -4.50 -15.96 53.94
C ARG A 15 -3.27 -15.11 53.59
N LEU A 16 -2.07 -15.52 53.99
CA LEU A 16 -0.85 -14.74 53.72
C LEU A 16 -0.36 -14.90 52.27
N GLY A 17 -0.43 -16.13 51.73
CA GLY A 17 0.01 -16.44 50.37
C GLY A 17 -0.85 -15.80 49.27
N ILE A 18 -2.16 -15.69 49.48
CA ILE A 18 -3.08 -15.03 48.54
C ILE A 18 -2.85 -13.51 48.55
N LEU A 19 -2.62 -12.92 49.73
CA LEU A 19 -2.35 -11.49 49.85
C LEU A 19 -1.01 -11.11 49.22
N THR A 20 0.04 -11.93 49.40
CA THR A 20 1.34 -11.72 48.75
C THR A 20 1.26 -11.89 47.24
N SER A 21 0.50 -12.87 46.73
CA SER A 21 0.29 -13.02 45.28
C SER A 21 -0.49 -11.85 44.68
N LEU A 22 -1.51 -11.34 45.38
CA LEU A 22 -2.25 -10.16 44.93
C LEU A 22 -1.38 -8.90 44.93
N ILE A 23 -0.54 -8.72 45.95
CA ILE A 23 0.39 -7.59 46.04
C ILE A 23 1.43 -7.68 44.93
N VAL A 24 1.98 -8.86 44.64
CA VAL A 24 2.91 -9.06 43.52
C VAL A 24 2.23 -8.80 42.18
N LEU A 25 0.99 -9.25 41.98
CA LEU A 25 0.20 -8.95 40.78
C LEU A 25 -0.09 -7.45 40.64
N VAL A 26 -0.46 -6.77 41.73
CA VAL A 26 -0.72 -5.32 41.74
C VAL A 26 0.58 -4.54 41.51
N ILE A 27 1.70 -4.97 42.07
CA ILE A 27 3.01 -4.36 41.82
C ILE A 27 3.42 -4.58 40.37
N ILE A 28 3.28 -5.80 39.82
CA ILE A 28 3.58 -6.10 38.41
C ILE A 28 2.70 -5.25 37.49
N PHE A 29 1.39 -5.24 37.71
CA PHE A 29 0.45 -4.41 36.94
C PHE A 29 0.77 -2.92 37.09
N SER A 30 1.08 -2.45 38.30
CA SER A 30 1.49 -1.08 38.56
C SER A 30 2.81 -0.75 37.84
N THR A 31 3.83 -1.61 37.88
CA THR A 31 5.09 -1.39 37.16
C THR A 31 4.92 -1.44 35.64
N ILE A 32 4.06 -2.32 35.10
CA ILE A 32 3.78 -2.37 33.65
C ILE A 32 3.02 -1.12 33.23
N PHE A 33 2.01 -0.71 34.01
CA PHE A 33 1.22 0.50 33.76
C PHE A 33 2.07 1.76 33.92
N HIS A 34 2.96 1.78 34.91
CA HIS A 34 3.86 2.89 35.17
C HIS A 34 4.97 2.96 34.12
N GLN A 35 5.53 1.83 33.66
CA GLN A 35 6.47 1.81 32.53
C GLN A 35 5.79 2.32 31.25
N GLY A 36 4.55 1.89 30.95
CA GLY A 36 3.78 2.43 29.82
C GLY A 36 3.54 3.94 29.91
N ASN A 37 3.30 4.48 31.10
CA ASN A 37 3.18 5.92 31.33
C ASN A 37 4.52 6.67 31.29
N VAL A 38 5.61 6.07 31.77
CA VAL A 38 6.95 6.68 31.77
C VAL A 38 7.46 6.85 30.34
N TYR A 39 7.25 5.87 29.45
CA TYR A 39 7.63 6.01 28.03
C TYR A 39 6.81 7.07 27.28
N ASN A 40 5.59 7.37 27.72
CA ASN A 40 4.78 8.46 27.16
C ASN A 40 5.22 9.86 27.64
N GLN A 41 6.06 9.95 28.67
CA GLN A 41 6.49 11.20 29.30
C GLN A 41 7.98 11.54 29.09
N LEU A 42 8.77 10.66 28.46
CA LEU A 42 10.18 10.96 28.17
C LEU A 42 10.26 11.99 27.02
N PRO A 43 10.86 13.18 27.25
CA PRO A 43 11.09 14.13 26.18
C PRO A 43 12.14 13.59 25.22
N TRP A 44 11.84 13.61 23.91
CA TRP A 44 12.80 13.30 22.87
C TRP A 44 13.75 14.48 22.70
N LYS A 45 14.80 14.57 23.51
CA LYS A 45 15.85 15.57 23.28
C LYS A 45 16.72 15.13 22.10
N VAL A 46 16.23 15.34 20.89
CA VAL A 46 17.10 15.41 19.72
C VAL A 46 17.59 16.84 19.61
N SER A 47 18.91 17.02 19.70
CA SER A 47 19.55 18.24 19.22
C SER A 47 19.39 18.27 17.70
N SER A 48 18.30 18.84 17.19
CA SER A 48 18.17 19.09 15.76
C SER A 48 17.54 20.44 15.51
N SER A 49 18.38 21.41 15.18
CA SER A 49 18.06 22.23 14.02
C SER A 49 17.91 21.25 12.85
N VAL A 50 16.68 21.05 12.37
CA VAL A 50 16.48 20.55 11.01
C VAL A 50 17.31 21.50 10.13
N PRO A 51 18.29 21.01 9.35
CA PRO A 51 19.01 21.90 8.44
C PRO A 51 17.96 22.61 7.61
N GLN A 52 17.92 23.94 7.70
CA GLN A 52 17.08 24.75 6.85
C GLN A 52 17.63 24.53 5.43
N LEU A 53 17.01 23.59 4.70
CA LEU A 53 17.40 23.27 3.35
C LEU A 53 17.31 24.56 2.54
N GLN A 54 18.40 24.91 1.87
CA GLN A 54 18.60 26.23 1.26
C GLN A 54 17.55 26.59 0.20
N ASN A 55 16.72 25.66 -0.26
CA ASN A 55 15.72 25.86 -1.30
C ASN A 55 14.35 25.27 -0.90
N SER A 56 13.68 25.88 0.07
CA SER A 56 12.28 25.54 0.38
C SER A 56 11.33 26.03 -0.73
N ILE A 57 10.36 25.20 -1.14
CA ILE A 57 9.51 25.47 -2.32
C ILE A 57 8.05 25.52 -1.90
N ILE A 58 7.28 26.47 -2.45
CA ILE A 58 5.80 26.47 -2.37
C ILE A 58 5.25 26.31 -3.77
N ILE A 59 4.39 25.29 -3.95
CA ILE A 59 3.73 24.99 -5.21
C ILE A 59 2.23 25.24 -5.07
N TYR A 60 1.71 26.08 -5.95
CA TYR A 60 0.29 26.36 -6.07
C TYR A 60 -0.31 25.54 -7.21
N PRO A 61 -1.57 25.09 -7.10
CA PRO A 61 -2.23 24.36 -8.17
C PRO A 61 -2.45 25.26 -9.38
N ASP A 62 -2.33 24.70 -10.59
CA ASP A 62 -2.58 25.44 -11.82
C ASP A 62 -3.98 26.08 -11.86
N GLY A 63 -4.08 27.27 -12.46
CA GLY A 63 -5.32 28.05 -12.52
C GLY A 63 -5.71 28.75 -11.21
N SER A 64 -4.94 28.57 -10.13
CA SER A 64 -5.10 29.42 -8.94
C SER A 64 -4.46 30.78 -9.20
N ASP A 65 -5.28 31.83 -9.25
CA ASP A 65 -4.78 33.19 -9.39
C ASP A 65 -4.06 33.57 -8.09
N HIS A 66 -2.74 33.70 -8.14
CA HIS A 66 -1.92 34.15 -7.00
C HIS A 66 -2.37 35.53 -6.48
N ASP A 67 -3.13 36.29 -7.28
CA ASP A 67 -3.71 37.55 -6.89
C ASP A 67 -4.95 37.44 -5.98
N ASN A 68 -5.49 36.23 -5.76
CA ASN A 68 -6.57 36.00 -4.80
C ASN A 68 -6.09 36.28 -3.37
N ASP A 69 -6.78 37.18 -2.66
CA ASP A 69 -6.46 37.59 -1.29
C ASP A 69 -6.26 36.41 -0.32
N LYS A 70 -6.98 35.30 -0.52
CA LYS A 70 -6.83 34.08 0.30
C LYS A 70 -5.53 33.30 0.05
N LEU A 71 -4.95 33.40 -1.14
CA LEU A 71 -3.71 32.70 -1.50
C LEU A 71 -2.47 33.53 -1.17
N LYS A 72 -2.61 34.86 -1.12
CA LYS A 72 -1.58 35.80 -0.63
C LYS A 72 -1.17 35.52 0.81
N GLU A 73 -2.06 35.00 1.65
CA GLU A 73 -1.76 34.60 3.03
C GLU A 73 -0.70 33.48 3.11
N PHE A 74 -0.56 32.67 2.06
CA PHE A 74 0.43 31.59 2.00
C PHE A 74 1.79 32.03 1.46
N ALA A 75 1.92 33.26 0.95
CA ALA A 75 3.18 33.80 0.46
C ALA A 75 4.20 33.84 1.60
N ALA A 76 5.35 33.21 1.40
CA ALA A 76 6.43 33.19 2.38
C ALA A 76 7.66 33.90 1.81
N ASN A 77 8.17 34.91 2.53
CA ASN A 77 9.28 35.76 2.09
C ASN A 77 10.61 35.00 1.85
N ASN A 78 10.71 33.72 2.25
CA ASN A 78 11.92 32.90 2.17
C ASN A 78 11.74 31.57 1.41
N LYS A 79 10.61 31.36 0.72
CA LYS A 79 10.39 30.16 -0.11
C LYS A 79 10.33 30.53 -1.60
N THR A 80 10.86 29.66 -2.46
CA THR A 80 10.73 29.83 -3.91
C THR A 80 9.32 29.43 -4.34
N THR A 81 8.57 30.35 -4.94
CA THR A 81 7.25 30.07 -5.49
C THR A 81 7.39 29.48 -6.89
N VAL A 82 6.78 28.31 -7.12
CA VAL A 82 6.72 27.67 -8.43
C VAL A 82 5.24 27.52 -8.83
N GLN A 83 4.90 28.02 -10.02
CA GLN A 83 3.61 27.80 -10.64
C GLN A 83 3.81 26.92 -11.88
N TYR A 84 3.13 25.78 -11.92
CA TYR A 84 3.10 24.93 -13.09
C TYR A 84 1.86 25.27 -13.90
N HIS A 85 2.04 25.48 -15.21
CA HIS A 85 0.94 25.68 -16.16
C HIS A 85 0.65 24.38 -16.89
N LYS A 86 -0.62 23.96 -17.00
CA LYS A 86 -1.08 22.72 -17.66
C LYS A 86 -0.52 22.50 -19.07
N SER A 87 -0.17 23.57 -19.79
CA SER A 87 0.45 23.44 -21.12
C SER A 87 1.87 22.85 -21.11
N TYR A 88 2.50 22.69 -19.93
CA TYR A 88 3.88 22.20 -19.76
C TYR A 88 4.00 21.01 -18.77
N THR A 89 2.88 20.40 -18.37
CA THR A 89 2.84 19.41 -17.26
C THR A 89 2.89 17.94 -17.71
N ASN A 90 3.46 17.63 -18.88
CA ASN A 90 3.70 16.24 -19.25
C ASN A 90 4.86 15.67 -18.39
N PRO A 91 4.68 14.53 -17.69
CA PRO A 91 5.75 13.93 -16.88
C PRO A 91 6.88 13.31 -17.72
N LEU A 92 6.66 13.07 -19.03
CA LEU A 92 7.67 12.55 -19.94
C LEU A 92 8.75 13.59 -20.25
N THR A 93 10.01 13.24 -19.99
CA THR A 93 11.17 14.13 -20.20
C THR A 93 12.18 13.56 -21.18
N PRO A 94 13.04 14.41 -21.78
CA PRO A 94 14.18 13.93 -22.55
C PRO A 94 15.12 13.01 -21.74
N ALA A 95 15.18 13.18 -20.41
CA ALA A 95 16.00 12.32 -19.55
C ALA A 95 15.43 10.90 -19.41
N ILE A 96 14.12 10.71 -19.61
CA ILE A 96 13.48 9.39 -19.71
C ILE A 96 13.64 8.85 -21.15
N MET A 97 13.27 9.65 -22.15
CA MET A 97 13.26 9.21 -23.55
C MET A 97 14.65 8.80 -24.09
N ASN A 98 15.72 9.48 -23.64
CA ASN A 98 17.08 9.25 -24.14
C ASN A 98 17.87 8.21 -23.33
N GLN A 99 17.23 7.48 -22.40
CA GLN A 99 17.91 6.38 -21.70
C GLN A 99 18.25 5.24 -22.66
N GLN A 100 19.15 4.36 -22.23
CA GLN A 100 19.39 3.12 -22.94
C GLN A 100 18.28 2.12 -22.61
N TYR A 101 17.58 1.66 -23.66
CA TYR A 101 16.56 0.64 -23.57
C TYR A 101 17.06 -0.69 -24.16
N THR A 102 16.81 -1.79 -23.46
CA THR A 102 17.15 -3.16 -23.89
C THR A 102 15.89 -3.97 -24.09
N SER A 103 15.86 -4.83 -25.11
CA SER A 103 14.71 -5.71 -25.33
C SER A 103 14.56 -6.69 -24.16
N HIS A 104 13.34 -6.87 -23.69
CA HIS A 104 12.98 -7.80 -22.63
C HIS A 104 11.84 -8.68 -23.12
N ASN A 105 12.12 -9.98 -23.25
CA ASN A 105 11.17 -10.97 -23.71
C ASN A 105 10.12 -11.25 -22.64
N LEU A 106 8.91 -11.55 -23.09
CA LEU A 106 7.79 -11.89 -22.22
C LEU A 106 6.90 -12.92 -22.91
N THR A 107 6.51 -13.94 -22.16
CA THR A 107 5.59 -14.97 -22.65
C THR A 107 4.19 -14.62 -22.19
N ILE A 108 3.30 -14.28 -23.12
CA ILE A 108 1.89 -13.98 -22.87
C ILE A 108 1.05 -15.21 -23.19
N TYR A 109 0.04 -15.48 -22.38
CA TYR A 109 -1.02 -16.40 -22.71
C TYR A 109 -2.31 -15.63 -22.94
N ASN A 110 -3.09 -16.03 -23.94
CA ASN A 110 -4.39 -15.43 -24.22
C ASN A 110 -5.54 -16.36 -23.84
N SER A 111 -6.70 -15.79 -23.54
CA SER A 111 -7.95 -16.51 -23.30
C SER A 111 -8.96 -16.34 -24.42
N LEU A 112 -8.52 -15.85 -25.59
CA LEU A 112 -9.38 -15.56 -26.74
C LEU A 112 -9.60 -16.78 -27.62
N SER A 113 -8.69 -17.73 -27.58
CA SER A 113 -8.87 -19.06 -28.16
C SER A 113 -9.68 -19.98 -27.23
N PRO A 114 -10.36 -21.01 -27.77
CA PRO A 114 -11.03 -22.03 -26.96
C PRO A 114 -10.09 -22.68 -25.95
N ALA A 115 -10.67 -23.18 -24.86
CA ALA A 115 -9.95 -23.89 -23.81
C ALA A 115 -9.13 -25.03 -24.41
N ASN A 116 -7.83 -25.01 -24.10
CA ASN A 116 -6.88 -26.02 -24.53
C ASN A 116 -5.96 -26.39 -23.36
N ASP A 117 -5.56 -27.65 -23.32
CA ASP A 117 -4.55 -28.18 -22.39
C ASP A 117 -3.12 -27.92 -22.89
N PHE A 118 -2.95 -27.62 -24.19
CA PHE A 118 -1.66 -27.29 -24.82
C PHE A 118 -1.39 -25.78 -24.74
N CYS A 119 -0.45 -25.41 -23.87
CA CYS A 119 -0.09 -24.02 -23.65
C CYS A 119 0.51 -23.36 -24.89
N GLU A 120 1.16 -24.14 -25.74
CA GLU A 120 1.83 -23.68 -26.96
C GLU A 120 0.87 -23.08 -27.99
N GLU A 121 -0.42 -23.45 -27.95
CA GLU A 121 -1.43 -22.92 -28.88
C GLU A 121 -1.99 -21.56 -28.47
N ILE A 122 -1.92 -21.23 -27.18
CA ILE A 122 -2.40 -19.95 -26.63
C ILE A 122 -1.24 -19.05 -26.16
N GLU A 123 0.00 -19.50 -26.38
CA GLU A 123 1.23 -18.79 -26.08
C GLU A 123 1.56 -17.78 -27.18
N ASP A 124 1.96 -16.58 -26.76
CA ASP A 124 2.52 -15.56 -27.61
C ASP A 124 3.83 -15.04 -27.01
N ASN A 125 4.92 -15.24 -27.75
CA ASN A 125 6.22 -14.70 -27.38
C ASN A 125 6.32 -13.27 -27.90
N SER A 126 6.42 -12.36 -26.95
CA SER A 126 6.39 -10.93 -27.18
C SER A 126 7.59 -10.26 -26.53
N GLN A 127 7.75 -8.97 -26.78
CA GLN A 127 8.81 -8.17 -26.16
C GLN A 127 8.34 -6.73 -25.97
N PHE A 128 8.83 -6.09 -24.92
CA PHE A 128 8.91 -4.64 -24.80
C PHE A 128 10.38 -4.27 -24.54
N GLN A 129 10.71 -2.98 -24.46
CA GLN A 129 12.03 -2.58 -24.04
C GLN A 129 12.00 -1.96 -22.65
N ILE A 130 13.06 -2.18 -21.88
CA ILE A 130 13.22 -1.68 -20.51
C ILE A 130 14.49 -0.85 -20.37
N SER A 131 14.41 0.16 -19.53
CA SER A 131 15.58 0.89 -19.04
C SER A 131 16.25 0.15 -17.89
N GLN A 132 17.45 0.60 -17.51
CA GLN A 132 18.01 0.24 -16.21
C GLN A 132 17.12 0.81 -15.09
N TYR A 133 16.93 0.03 -14.03
CA TYR A 133 16.16 0.51 -12.87
C TYR A 133 16.95 1.58 -12.10
N GLN A 134 16.24 2.59 -11.59
CA GLN A 134 16.76 3.56 -10.65
C GLN A 134 16.23 3.21 -9.25
N ARG A 135 17.14 2.92 -8.32
CA ARG A 135 16.78 2.85 -6.89
C ARG A 135 16.59 4.28 -6.37
N LEU A 136 15.43 4.56 -5.78
CA LEU A 136 15.19 5.84 -5.12
C LEU A 136 15.92 5.85 -3.78
N SER A 137 16.61 6.96 -3.48
CA SER A 137 17.43 7.06 -2.28
C SER A 137 16.59 7.11 -1.00
N ASP A 138 17.08 6.44 0.04
CA ASP A 138 16.44 6.43 1.36
C ASP A 138 17.28 7.24 2.35
N ASN A 139 16.83 8.44 2.70
CA ASN A 139 17.40 9.19 3.83
C ASN A 139 16.62 8.83 5.11
N PHE A 140 16.95 7.68 5.71
CA PHE A 140 16.28 7.22 6.94
C PHE A 140 16.41 8.22 8.10
N THR A 141 17.54 8.93 8.19
CA THR A 141 17.75 9.94 9.24
C THR A 141 16.78 11.10 9.10
N GLU A 142 16.61 11.64 7.90
CA GLU A 142 15.63 12.70 7.63
C GLU A 142 14.20 12.20 7.84
N MET A 143 13.87 11.02 7.31
CA MET A 143 12.56 10.41 7.51
C MET A 143 12.21 10.26 9.00
N VAL A 144 13.16 9.77 9.82
CA VAL A 144 12.90 9.61 11.26
C VAL A 144 12.88 10.95 11.99
N LYS A 145 13.62 11.98 11.55
CA LYS A 145 13.46 13.34 12.07
C LYS A 145 12.06 13.90 11.80
N VAL A 146 11.52 13.67 10.60
CA VAL A 146 10.12 14.01 10.27
C VAL A 146 9.15 13.24 11.16
N LEU A 147 9.38 11.95 11.40
CA LEU A 147 8.57 11.17 12.34
C LEU A 147 8.61 11.74 13.75
N ILE A 148 9.79 12.09 14.26
CA ILE A 148 9.96 12.67 15.61
C ILE A 148 9.19 13.98 15.70
N ASP A 149 9.36 14.89 14.73
CA ASP A 149 8.63 16.15 14.69
C ASP A 149 7.11 15.92 14.72
N GLN A 150 6.59 15.02 13.89
CA GLN A 150 5.16 14.71 13.90
C GLN A 150 4.70 14.05 15.20
N LEU A 151 5.50 13.15 15.78
CA LEU A 151 5.20 12.56 17.09
C LEU A 151 5.11 13.64 18.17
N GLU A 152 5.89 14.73 18.08
CA GLU A 152 5.90 15.83 19.06
C GLU A 152 4.80 16.86 18.82
N ASN A 153 4.61 17.26 17.55
CA ASN A 153 3.88 18.47 17.17
C ASN A 153 2.57 18.19 16.41
N ASP A 154 2.34 16.96 15.92
CA ASP A 154 1.09 16.57 15.24
C ASP A 154 0.20 15.70 16.15
N ALA A 155 -0.97 16.24 16.49
CA ALA A 155 -1.94 15.57 17.37
C ALA A 155 -2.32 14.17 16.86
N SER A 156 -2.36 13.97 15.54
CA SER A 156 -2.70 12.68 14.92
C SER A 156 -1.62 11.60 15.09
N PHE A 157 -0.38 11.99 15.40
CA PHE A 157 0.75 11.08 15.62
C PHE A 157 1.11 10.93 17.09
N SER A 158 0.77 11.89 17.95
CA SER A 158 1.14 11.91 19.37
C SER A 158 0.91 10.58 20.12
N GLY A 159 -0.21 9.89 19.83
CA GLY A 159 -0.55 8.61 20.44
C GLY A 159 0.27 7.40 19.96
N LEU A 160 1.13 7.56 18.95
CA LEU A 160 1.99 6.50 18.41
C LEU A 160 3.35 6.40 19.11
N ARG A 161 3.72 7.38 19.97
CA ARG A 161 5.02 7.42 20.67
C ARG A 161 5.37 6.11 21.37
N GLY A 162 4.38 5.45 21.98
CA GLY A 162 4.57 4.21 22.71
C GLY A 162 5.15 3.05 21.88
N PHE A 163 5.00 3.06 20.55
CA PHE A 163 5.60 2.04 19.69
C PHE A 163 7.13 2.13 19.63
N PHE A 164 7.68 3.33 19.82
CA PHE A 164 9.11 3.61 19.63
C PHE A 164 9.91 3.67 20.93
N GLN A 165 9.24 3.62 22.09
CA GLN A 165 9.85 3.49 23.42
C GLN A 165 10.97 4.52 23.75
N GLY A 166 10.91 5.73 23.19
CA GLY A 166 11.97 6.71 23.43
C GLY A 166 13.30 6.47 22.68
N LYS A 167 13.36 5.52 21.73
CA LYS A 167 14.64 5.05 21.13
C LYS A 167 15.03 5.59 19.74
N LEU A 168 14.12 6.25 19.02
CA LEU A 168 14.40 6.90 17.73
C LEU A 168 15.67 7.76 17.72
N ALA A 169 15.90 8.59 18.74
CA ALA A 169 17.11 9.41 18.86
C ALA A 169 18.37 8.53 18.92
N ASN A 170 18.36 7.51 19.79
CA ASN A 170 19.47 6.56 19.91
C ASN A 170 19.73 5.82 18.59
N TYR A 171 18.68 5.45 17.85
CA TYR A 171 18.86 4.78 16.56
C TYR A 171 19.50 5.69 15.50
N ILE A 172 19.29 7.01 15.57
CA ILE A 172 20.01 7.98 14.74
C ILE A 172 21.47 8.05 15.17
N ASP A 173 21.74 8.23 16.47
CA ASP A 173 23.10 8.41 17.01
C ASP A 173 23.98 7.16 16.81
N GLU A 174 23.38 5.98 16.85
CA GLU A 174 24.05 4.68 16.67
C GLU A 174 24.13 4.22 15.20
N ASP A 175 23.63 5.01 14.24
CA ASP A 175 23.51 4.64 12.82
C ASP A 175 22.84 3.26 12.61
N SER A 176 21.79 2.99 13.38
CA SER A 176 21.12 1.68 13.42
C SER A 176 19.72 1.69 12.81
N LEU A 177 19.29 2.81 12.22
CA LEU A 177 17.97 2.99 11.61
C LEU A 177 17.60 1.90 10.60
N GLN A 178 18.52 1.53 9.71
CA GLN A 178 18.27 0.53 8.65
C GLN A 178 18.02 -0.89 9.19
N LYS A 179 18.36 -1.14 10.47
CA LYS A 179 18.02 -2.41 11.14
C LYS A 179 16.56 -2.42 11.60
N HIS A 180 16.00 -1.25 11.90
CA HIS A 180 14.71 -1.09 12.54
C HIS A 180 13.62 -0.58 11.60
N PHE A 181 13.98 0.10 10.52
CA PHE A 181 13.08 0.70 9.55
C PHE A 181 13.28 0.08 8.15
N PHE A 182 12.17 -0.23 7.49
CA PHE A 182 12.16 -0.70 6.10
C PHE A 182 11.16 0.15 5.32
N LYS A 183 11.62 0.83 4.25
CA LYS A 183 10.77 1.65 3.37
C LYS A 183 10.66 0.99 2.00
N PHE A 184 9.46 0.60 1.61
CA PHE A 184 9.20 -0.13 0.35
C PHE A 184 7.75 0.04 -0.07
N ALA A 185 7.32 -0.71 -1.08
CA ALA A 185 5.95 -0.69 -1.60
C ALA A 185 5.50 0.73 -2.02
N GLY A 186 6.43 1.52 -2.54
CA GLY A 186 6.16 2.86 -3.01
C GLY A 186 5.36 2.85 -4.30
N THR A 187 4.24 3.57 -4.30
CA THR A 187 3.33 3.79 -5.43
C THR A 187 3.21 5.30 -5.67
N SER A 188 3.05 5.74 -6.91
CA SER A 188 3.06 7.15 -7.27
C SER A 188 2.02 7.50 -8.31
N VAL A 189 1.59 8.76 -8.29
CA VAL A 189 0.77 9.40 -9.32
C VAL A 189 1.41 10.72 -9.71
N TRP A 190 1.25 11.11 -10.97
CA TRP A 190 1.59 12.46 -11.43
C TRP A 190 0.46 13.43 -11.07
N LEU A 191 0.77 14.46 -10.27
CA LEU A 191 -0.16 15.53 -9.94
C LEU A 191 0.01 16.65 -10.96
N GLU A 192 -0.75 16.59 -12.06
CA GLU A 192 -0.65 17.56 -13.17
C GLU A 192 -0.74 19.01 -12.70
N GLU A 193 -1.68 19.32 -11.80
CA GLU A 193 -1.88 20.68 -11.29
C GLU A 193 -0.67 21.23 -10.51
N TYR A 194 0.23 20.36 -10.05
CA TYR A 194 1.41 20.72 -9.27
C TYR A 194 2.73 20.39 -9.98
N GLY A 195 2.70 19.75 -11.16
CA GLY A 195 3.89 19.40 -11.92
C GLY A 195 4.87 18.49 -11.18
N VAL A 196 4.37 17.57 -10.33
CA VAL A 196 5.20 16.69 -9.51
C VAL A 196 4.62 15.28 -9.38
N HIS A 197 5.48 14.30 -9.15
CA HIS A 197 5.08 12.98 -8.70
C HIS A 197 4.84 12.99 -7.19
N LEU A 198 3.64 12.60 -6.74
CA LEU A 198 3.40 12.26 -5.34
C LEU A 198 3.63 10.76 -5.18
N MET A 199 4.56 10.38 -4.32
CA MET A 199 4.85 8.98 -4.02
C MET A 199 4.52 8.67 -2.57
N VAL A 200 3.79 7.58 -2.34
CA VAL A 200 3.47 7.08 -1.00
C VAL A 200 4.11 5.71 -0.82
N SER A 201 4.97 5.61 0.20
CA SER A 201 5.69 4.38 0.55
C SER A 201 5.24 3.84 1.90
N ARG A 202 5.28 2.52 2.04
CA ARG A 202 5.11 1.86 3.33
C ARG A 202 6.42 1.93 4.11
N VAL A 203 6.34 2.36 5.36
CA VAL A 203 7.45 2.32 6.31
C VAL A 203 7.08 1.37 7.44
N LEU A 204 7.79 0.24 7.49
CA LEU A 204 7.71 -0.72 8.59
C LEU A 204 8.72 -0.36 9.69
N PHE A 205 8.27 -0.44 10.94
CA PHE A 205 9.14 -0.39 12.10
C PHE A 205 9.12 -1.71 12.88
N THR A 206 10.31 -2.18 13.26
CA THR A 206 10.51 -3.30 14.17
C THR A 206 11.41 -2.90 15.33
N TYR A 207 10.96 -3.20 16.54
CA TYR A 207 11.72 -2.98 17.76
C TYR A 207 12.89 -3.96 17.90
N LYS A 208 12.77 -5.18 17.36
CA LYS A 208 13.78 -6.25 17.51
C LYS A 208 14.77 -6.34 16.36
N ALA A 209 14.69 -5.43 15.39
CA ALA A 209 15.42 -5.53 14.12
C ALA A 209 15.11 -6.84 13.36
N ILE A 210 13.87 -7.31 13.43
CA ILE A 210 13.39 -8.52 12.74
C ILE A 210 12.28 -8.12 11.78
N LYS A 211 12.57 -8.13 10.47
CA LYS A 211 11.64 -7.67 9.42
C LYS A 211 10.27 -8.36 9.45
N TRP A 212 10.21 -9.65 9.80
CA TRP A 212 8.97 -10.43 9.88
C TRP A 212 8.24 -10.37 11.23
N ASP A 213 8.74 -9.56 12.17
CA ASP A 213 8.08 -9.23 13.44
C ASP A 213 7.89 -7.70 13.56
N PRO A 214 7.16 -7.04 12.64
CA PRO A 214 6.96 -5.59 12.69
C PRO A 214 5.89 -5.20 13.72
N GLN A 215 6.08 -4.04 14.35
CA GLN A 215 5.15 -3.51 15.36
C GLN A 215 4.16 -2.51 14.75
N ILE A 216 4.60 -1.72 13.78
CA ILE A 216 3.77 -0.69 13.16
C ILE A 216 4.21 -0.46 11.71
N SER A 217 3.22 -0.13 10.88
CA SER A 217 3.34 0.27 9.50
C SER A 217 2.76 1.67 9.34
N LEU A 218 3.47 2.59 8.71
CA LEU A 218 2.99 3.94 8.40
C LEU A 218 3.15 4.22 6.91
N LEU A 219 2.41 5.19 6.38
CA LEU A 219 2.58 5.68 5.02
C LEU A 219 3.40 6.97 5.02
N TYR A 220 4.51 6.97 4.31
CA TYR A 220 5.39 8.12 4.14
C TYR A 220 5.23 8.67 2.72
N ALA A 221 4.87 9.94 2.62
CA ALA A 221 4.66 10.63 1.36
C ALA A 221 5.85 11.54 1.04
N GLN A 222 6.35 11.43 -0.18
CA GLN A 222 7.45 12.20 -0.74
C GLN A 222 6.99 12.81 -2.08
N VAL A 223 7.59 13.92 -2.46
CA VAL A 223 7.33 14.59 -3.74
C VAL A 223 8.59 14.50 -4.59
N TYR A 224 8.44 14.14 -5.86
CA TYR A 224 9.54 14.07 -6.82
C TYR A 224 9.24 14.95 -8.02
N ASP A 225 10.27 15.53 -8.61
CA ASP A 225 10.14 16.18 -9.91
C ASP A 225 9.91 15.15 -11.05
N LYS A 226 9.71 15.66 -12.26
CA LYS A 226 9.56 14.86 -13.49
C LYS A 226 10.77 13.98 -13.85
N ASN A 227 11.92 14.17 -13.21
CA ASN A 227 13.13 13.36 -13.41
C ASN A 227 13.41 12.43 -12.22
N TRP A 228 12.40 12.17 -11.37
CA TRP A 228 12.52 11.31 -10.19
C TRP A 228 13.59 11.78 -9.20
N THR A 229 13.83 13.10 -9.13
CA THR A 229 14.64 13.71 -8.08
C THR A 229 13.72 14.14 -6.94
N GLU A 230 14.00 13.69 -5.72
CA GLU A 230 13.21 14.06 -4.55
C GLU A 230 13.30 15.57 -4.29
N LEU A 231 12.15 16.19 -4.04
CA LEU A 231 12.04 17.58 -3.64
C LEU A 231 11.79 17.62 -2.13
N HIS A 232 12.69 18.27 -1.40
CA HIS A 232 12.64 18.40 0.05
C HIS A 232 12.05 19.76 0.47
N ASP A 233 11.40 19.82 1.64
CA ASP A 233 10.75 21.03 2.18
C ASP A 233 9.81 21.72 1.17
N VAL A 234 8.92 20.90 0.60
CA VAL A 234 7.93 21.34 -0.38
C VAL A 234 6.57 21.53 0.28
N ASP A 235 6.01 22.71 0.15
CA ASP A 235 4.63 22.99 0.51
C ASP A 235 3.73 22.90 -0.73
N LEU A 236 2.79 21.96 -0.73
CA LEU A 236 1.68 21.98 -1.68
C LEU A 236 0.51 22.75 -1.07
N ILE A 237 -0.03 23.71 -1.82
CA ILE A 237 -1.25 24.43 -1.42
C ILE A 237 -2.46 23.68 -1.97
N ILE A 238 -3.09 22.86 -1.14
CA ILE A 238 -4.17 21.96 -1.58
C ILE A 238 -5.55 22.56 -1.30
N PRO A 239 -6.50 22.49 -2.25
CA PRO A 239 -7.90 22.78 -1.97
C PRO A 239 -8.50 21.65 -1.13
N ILE A 240 -9.16 22.00 -0.03
CA ILE A 240 -9.75 21.02 0.89
C ILE A 240 -11.16 21.45 1.27
N LYS A 241 -11.98 20.46 1.64
CA LYS A 241 -13.22 20.73 2.38
C LYS A 241 -12.91 20.66 3.87
N ASN A 242 -13.14 21.74 4.60
CA ASN A 242 -12.93 21.77 6.04
C ASN A 242 -13.87 20.74 6.71
N PRO A 243 -13.35 19.81 7.53
CA PRO A 243 -14.17 18.75 8.12
C PRO A 243 -15.16 19.25 9.18
N THR A 244 -15.01 20.49 9.65
CA THR A 244 -15.86 21.10 10.69
C THR A 244 -16.98 21.95 10.09
N ASN A 245 -16.63 22.91 9.23
CA ASN A 245 -17.59 23.88 8.68
C ASN A 245 -18.07 23.54 7.25
N LEU A 246 -17.51 22.49 6.63
CA LEU A 246 -17.83 21.98 5.30
C LEU A 246 -17.60 22.98 4.14
N GLN A 247 -16.92 24.10 4.40
CA GLN A 247 -16.56 25.09 3.39
C GLN A 247 -15.27 24.69 2.68
N ARG A 248 -15.13 25.19 1.45
CA ARG A 248 -13.89 25.08 0.69
C ARG A 248 -12.83 26.04 1.26
N GLU A 249 -11.66 25.52 1.55
CA GLU A 249 -10.49 26.28 2.00
C GLU A 249 -9.21 25.77 1.33
N TYR A 250 -8.12 26.52 1.45
CA TYR A 250 -6.80 26.06 1.03
C TYR A 250 -5.97 25.71 2.25
N LYS A 251 -5.21 24.63 2.16
CA LYS A 251 -4.33 24.18 3.24
C LYS A 251 -2.92 24.02 2.72
N ARG A 252 -1.95 24.56 3.46
CA ARG A 252 -0.53 24.25 3.27
C ARG A 252 -0.25 22.83 3.75
N TYR A 253 0.31 22.00 2.87
CA TYR A 253 0.64 20.62 3.17
C TYR A 253 2.08 20.32 2.78
N THR A 254 2.93 20.20 3.80
CA THR A 254 4.40 20.09 3.67
C THR A 254 4.86 18.65 3.46
N PHE A 255 5.83 18.46 2.57
CA PHE A 255 6.46 17.19 2.24
C PHE A 255 8.00 17.27 2.35
N PRO A 256 8.66 16.14 2.65
CA PRO A 256 8.07 14.83 2.89
C PRO A 256 7.42 14.70 4.28
N ARG A 257 6.45 13.79 4.44
CA ARG A 257 5.71 13.59 5.70
C ARG A 257 5.12 12.20 5.85
N PHE A 258 4.91 11.75 7.09
CA PHE A 258 3.97 10.65 7.33
C PHE A 258 2.54 11.15 7.20
N MET A 259 1.72 10.35 6.51
CA MET A 259 0.32 10.65 6.26
C MET A 259 -0.52 10.27 7.49
N PRO A 260 -1.39 11.15 8.02
CA PRO A 260 -2.24 10.88 9.17
C PRO A 260 -3.42 9.96 8.82
N ILE A 261 -3.13 8.78 8.27
CA ILE A 261 -4.10 7.72 8.01
C ILE A 261 -4.55 7.15 9.36
N PRO A 262 -5.83 7.22 9.72
CA PRO A 262 -6.31 6.68 10.98
C PRO A 262 -6.34 5.15 10.93
N PHE A 263 -5.99 4.53 12.05
CA PHE A 263 -6.17 3.10 12.28
C PHE A 263 -6.33 2.84 13.79
N TYR A 264 -6.86 1.67 14.12
CA TYR A 264 -6.90 1.20 15.49
C TYR A 264 -5.50 0.78 15.95
N TYR A 265 -5.09 1.22 17.13
CA TYR A 265 -3.81 0.81 17.71
C TYR A 265 -3.86 0.67 19.24
N ASN A 266 -2.90 -0.10 19.77
CA ASN A 266 -2.63 -0.18 21.21
C ASN A 266 -1.14 -0.49 21.41
N SER A 267 -0.34 0.53 21.74
CA SER A 267 1.10 0.41 21.93
C SER A 267 1.51 -0.48 23.11
N ASN A 268 0.58 -0.79 24.03
CA ASN A 268 0.85 -1.71 25.15
C ASN A 268 0.70 -3.19 24.74
N LEU A 269 0.14 -3.47 23.56
CA LEU A 269 -0.13 -4.82 23.06
C LEU A 269 0.50 -5.03 21.68
N MET A 270 1.83 -5.19 21.65
CA MET A 270 2.59 -5.32 20.40
C MET A 270 2.86 -6.77 19.97
N THR A 271 2.63 -7.75 20.84
CA THR A 271 2.95 -9.17 20.55
C THR A 271 1.94 -9.77 19.56
N LYS A 272 2.43 -10.32 18.44
CA LYS A 272 1.62 -10.96 17.38
C LYS A 272 0.50 -10.06 16.83
N ARG A 273 0.74 -8.74 16.80
CA ARG A 273 -0.19 -7.76 16.27
C ARG A 273 0.52 -6.83 15.31
N TRP A 274 -0.18 -6.53 14.22
CA TRP A 274 0.29 -5.62 13.18
C TRP A 274 -0.63 -4.42 13.13
N TYR A 275 -0.04 -3.24 13.16
CA TYR A 275 -0.76 -1.98 13.23
C TYR A 275 -0.46 -1.13 12.00
N GLY A 276 -1.49 -0.45 11.50
CA GLY A 276 -1.38 0.51 10.41
C GLY A 276 -1.66 -0.05 9.01
N PRO A 277 -1.60 0.83 8.00
CA PRO A 277 -1.90 0.52 6.60
C PRO A 277 -0.85 -0.38 5.93
N GLU A 278 -1.31 -1.24 5.03
CA GLU A 278 -0.53 -2.20 4.25
C GLU A 278 -0.98 -2.25 2.78
N ASP A 279 -0.07 -2.66 1.88
CA ASP A 279 -0.30 -2.86 0.43
C ASP A 279 -1.09 -1.73 -0.25
N ALA A 280 -0.59 -0.50 -0.06
CA ALA A 280 -1.17 0.71 -0.64
C ALA A 280 -1.06 0.72 -2.18
N ARG A 281 -2.15 1.09 -2.87
CA ARG A 281 -2.15 1.50 -4.28
C ARG A 281 -2.70 2.90 -4.41
N LEU A 282 -1.95 3.78 -5.05
CA LEU A 282 -2.30 5.17 -5.26
C LEU A 282 -2.91 5.34 -6.64
N PHE A 283 -3.97 6.14 -6.75
CA PHE A 283 -4.63 6.47 -8.01
C PHE A 283 -5.25 7.87 -7.91
N LEU A 284 -5.60 8.43 -9.05
CA LEU A 284 -6.26 9.73 -9.13
C LEU A 284 -7.77 9.57 -9.25
N MET A 285 -8.52 10.47 -8.61
CA MET A 285 -9.96 10.57 -8.73
C MET A 285 -10.42 12.03 -8.78
N LYS A 286 -11.69 12.26 -9.08
CA LYS A 286 -12.30 13.59 -9.02
C LYS A 286 -12.98 13.83 -7.68
N ASN A 287 -12.67 14.97 -7.06
CA ASN A 287 -13.33 15.42 -5.84
C ASN A 287 -14.70 16.04 -6.14
N GLU A 288 -15.37 16.55 -5.10
CA GLU A 288 -16.69 17.19 -5.25
C GLU A 288 -16.68 18.50 -6.06
N TYR A 289 -15.50 19.10 -6.25
CA TYR A 289 -15.28 20.29 -7.08
C TYR A 289 -14.82 19.93 -8.51
N ASN A 290 -14.85 18.65 -8.88
CA ASN A 290 -14.35 18.12 -10.17
C ASN A 290 -12.84 18.34 -10.40
N GLU A 291 -12.09 18.54 -9.31
CA GLU A 291 -10.63 18.66 -9.33
C GLU A 291 -10.00 17.29 -9.10
N THR A 292 -8.84 17.06 -9.71
CA THR A 292 -8.10 15.80 -9.55
C THR A 292 -7.44 15.76 -8.18
N GLU A 293 -7.57 14.64 -7.48
CA GLU A 293 -6.89 14.43 -6.20
C GLU A 293 -6.44 12.96 -6.02
N PRO A 294 -5.39 12.73 -5.21
CA PRO A 294 -4.89 11.39 -4.91
C PRO A 294 -5.74 10.65 -3.87
N ALA A 295 -6.09 9.41 -4.20
CA ALA A 295 -6.75 8.45 -3.32
C ALA A 295 -5.98 7.13 -3.29
N LEU A 296 -6.17 6.36 -2.21
CA LEU A 296 -5.34 5.21 -1.90
C LEU A 296 -6.20 4.02 -1.46
N ILE A 297 -6.06 2.86 -2.11
CA ILE A 297 -6.61 1.59 -1.62
C ILE A 297 -5.55 0.90 -0.78
N PHE A 298 -5.89 0.52 0.45
CA PHE A 298 -5.00 -0.21 1.34
C PHE A 298 -5.78 -1.22 2.18
N ASN A 299 -5.06 -2.10 2.88
CA ASN A 299 -5.66 -2.92 3.91
C ASN A 299 -5.05 -2.63 5.27
N ALA A 300 -5.84 -2.79 6.33
CA ALA A 300 -5.38 -2.54 7.70
C ALA A 300 -6.18 -3.38 8.70
N TYR A 301 -5.55 -3.66 9.85
CA TYR A 301 -6.25 -4.24 10.98
C TYR A 301 -7.08 -3.17 11.71
N HIS A 302 -8.31 -3.53 12.04
CA HIS A 302 -9.26 -2.70 12.79
C HIS A 302 -10.13 -3.57 13.69
N ARG A 303 -11.05 -2.95 14.43
CA ARG A 303 -11.94 -3.67 15.35
C ARG A 303 -13.37 -3.18 15.23
N LYS A 304 -14.34 -4.07 15.50
CA LYS A 304 -15.76 -3.72 15.58
C LYS A 304 -16.39 -4.31 16.85
N PRO A 305 -17.36 -3.61 17.47
CA PRO A 305 -18.06 -4.13 18.64
C PRO A 305 -18.88 -5.38 18.27
N VAL A 306 -18.88 -6.37 19.16
CA VAL A 306 -19.69 -7.59 19.03
C VAL A 306 -21.13 -7.28 19.46
N LYS A 307 -22.11 -7.56 18.60
CA LYS A 307 -23.53 -7.16 18.80
C LYS A 307 -24.20 -7.75 20.06
N ASN A 308 -23.60 -8.73 20.73
CA ASN A 308 -24.20 -9.49 21.85
C ASN A 308 -23.46 -9.35 23.20
N SER A 309 -22.55 -8.38 23.39
CA SER A 309 -21.73 -8.31 24.62
C SER A 309 -22.27 -7.41 25.73
N ILE A 310 -23.55 -7.04 25.73
CA ILE A 310 -24.15 -6.36 26.88
C ILE A 310 -24.47 -7.43 27.92
N SER A 311 -23.51 -7.70 28.81
CA SER A 311 -23.78 -8.45 30.03
C SER A 311 -24.70 -7.59 30.91
N ASN A 312 -25.93 -8.04 31.14
CA ASN A 312 -26.86 -7.46 32.11
C ASN A 312 -26.43 -7.78 33.55
N ASP A 313 -25.17 -7.51 33.89
CA ASP A 313 -24.68 -7.53 35.27
C ASP A 313 -24.22 -6.11 35.63
N ASP A 314 -24.93 -5.53 36.60
CA ASP A 314 -25.03 -4.12 36.99
C ASP A 314 -23.74 -3.38 37.42
N LYS A 315 -22.52 -3.73 36.95
CA LYS A 315 -21.30 -3.00 37.36
C LYS A 315 -20.24 -2.65 36.31
N SER A 316 -20.35 -3.08 35.05
CA SER A 316 -19.64 -2.45 33.93
C SER A 316 -20.04 -3.13 32.63
N ALA A 317 -20.68 -2.40 31.70
CA ALA A 317 -20.90 -2.91 30.36
C ALA A 317 -19.54 -3.03 29.64
N SER A 318 -18.96 -4.24 29.59
CA SER A 318 -17.74 -4.50 28.82
C SER A 318 -18.11 -4.74 27.36
N ILE A 319 -17.79 -3.77 26.49
CA ILE A 319 -17.94 -3.95 25.03
C ILE A 319 -16.83 -4.88 24.55
N ASN A 320 -17.20 -6.05 24.04
CA ASN A 320 -16.26 -6.96 23.38
C ASN A 320 -16.04 -6.52 21.94
N PHE A 321 -14.80 -6.65 21.46
CA PHE A 321 -14.42 -6.29 20.11
C PHE A 321 -13.91 -7.51 19.35
N GLN A 322 -14.32 -7.64 18.09
CA GLN A 322 -13.73 -8.58 17.13
C GLN A 322 -12.75 -7.83 16.23
N MET A 323 -11.59 -8.44 15.97
CA MET A 323 -10.55 -7.91 15.10
C MET A 323 -10.78 -8.38 13.67
N TYR A 324 -10.52 -7.49 12.71
CA TYR A 324 -10.61 -7.78 11.28
C TYR A 324 -9.45 -7.12 10.54
N ARG A 325 -9.02 -7.72 9.44
CA ARG A 325 -8.20 -7.05 8.42
C ARG A 325 -9.11 -6.74 7.25
N SER A 326 -9.30 -5.47 6.94
CA SER A 326 -10.24 -5.04 5.88
C SER A 326 -9.58 -4.13 4.87
N MET A 327 -10.21 -4.02 3.71
CA MET A 327 -9.85 -3.05 2.70
C MET A 327 -10.44 -1.70 3.05
N PHE A 328 -9.67 -0.65 2.80
CA PHE A 328 -10.04 0.74 3.00
C PHE A 328 -9.70 1.54 1.74
N ILE A 329 -10.46 2.59 1.51
CA ILE A 329 -10.02 3.73 0.70
C ILE A 329 -9.64 4.88 1.63
N GLY A 330 -8.53 5.55 1.33
CA GLY A 330 -8.07 6.78 1.99
C GLY A 330 -7.93 7.91 0.99
N PHE A 331 -8.39 9.09 1.36
CA PHE A 331 -8.34 10.29 0.53
C PHE A 331 -7.25 11.20 1.07
N LEU A 332 -6.15 11.39 0.32
CA LEU A 332 -4.95 12.03 0.88
C LEU A 332 -5.12 13.54 1.08
N PHE A 333 -6.04 14.17 0.34
CA PHE A 333 -6.38 15.60 0.45
C PHE A 333 -7.76 15.86 1.04
N GLN A 334 -8.47 14.82 1.51
CA GLN A 334 -9.68 14.99 2.32
C GLN A 334 -9.41 14.60 3.77
N PHE A 335 -10.11 15.26 4.69
CA PHE A 335 -9.89 15.10 6.11
C PHE A 335 -11.17 14.72 6.85
N GLN A 336 -11.01 14.06 7.99
CA GLN A 336 -12.08 13.73 8.93
C GLN A 336 -11.64 14.09 10.36
N LEU A 337 -12.61 14.29 11.25
CA LEU A 337 -12.37 14.38 12.68
C LEU A 337 -12.57 13.01 13.35
N GLY A 338 -11.65 12.65 14.24
CA GLY A 338 -11.67 11.37 14.92
C GLY A 338 -11.44 10.17 14.01
N LYS A 339 -11.49 8.98 14.61
CA LYS A 339 -11.18 7.70 13.94
C LYS A 339 -12.16 6.59 14.28
N ARG A 340 -13.43 6.95 14.51
CA ARG A 340 -14.51 6.00 14.82
C ARG A 340 -14.68 4.90 13.78
N ASN A 341 -14.50 5.23 12.50
CA ASN A 341 -14.57 4.31 11.38
C ASN A 341 -13.55 3.15 11.48
N THR A 342 -12.39 3.38 12.11
CA THR A 342 -11.36 2.35 12.33
C THR A 342 -11.35 1.79 13.75
N ASP A 343 -11.73 2.57 14.76
CA ASP A 343 -11.71 2.13 16.16
C ASP A 343 -12.97 1.35 16.56
N GLY A 344 -14.03 1.44 15.76
CA GLY A 344 -15.33 0.77 15.96
C GLY A 344 -16.26 1.48 16.94
N THR A 345 -15.73 2.39 17.76
CA THR A 345 -16.46 3.21 18.73
C THR A 345 -15.92 4.64 18.73
N THR A 346 -16.66 5.58 19.32
CA THR A 346 -16.14 6.91 19.64
C THR A 346 -15.10 6.83 20.74
N ASP A 347 -14.17 7.77 20.72
CA ASP A 347 -13.12 7.91 21.73
C ASP A 347 -12.78 9.39 21.83
N GLU A 348 -13.24 10.01 22.93
CA GLU A 348 -13.16 11.45 23.15
C GLU A 348 -11.73 12.00 23.03
N ARG A 349 -10.72 11.16 23.26
CA ARG A 349 -9.30 11.52 23.09
C ARG A 349 -8.95 11.87 21.64
N PHE A 350 -9.69 11.31 20.68
CA PHE A 350 -9.42 11.46 19.26
C PHE A 350 -10.49 12.25 18.51
N ASP A 351 -11.69 12.44 19.08
CA ASP A 351 -12.85 13.00 18.37
C ASP A 351 -12.63 14.40 17.78
N HIS A 352 -11.71 15.19 18.33
CA HIS A 352 -11.33 16.52 17.82
C HIS A 352 -10.06 16.53 16.95
N ILE A 353 -9.40 15.38 16.81
CA ILE A 353 -8.15 15.28 16.06
C ILE A 353 -8.45 15.06 14.59
N GLN A 354 -7.79 15.83 13.73
CA GLN A 354 -7.91 15.72 12.29
C GLN A 354 -7.03 14.57 11.75
N TYR A 355 -7.62 13.71 10.94
CA TYR A 355 -6.96 12.64 10.20
C TYR A 355 -7.28 12.76 8.70
N ASN A 356 -6.53 12.04 7.86
CA ASN A 356 -7.00 11.79 6.50
C ASN A 356 -8.32 11.02 6.53
N ARG A 357 -9.24 11.39 5.63
CA ARG A 357 -10.52 10.69 5.51
C ARG A 357 -10.29 9.28 4.99
N VAL A 358 -10.88 8.28 5.66
CA VAL A 358 -10.88 6.90 5.18
C VAL A 358 -12.28 6.29 5.27
N ALA A 359 -12.54 5.25 4.46
CA ALA A 359 -13.75 4.46 4.54
C ALA A 359 -13.44 2.97 4.38
N GLU A 360 -14.07 2.13 5.21
CA GLU A 360 -14.00 0.67 5.05
C GLU A 360 -14.79 0.28 3.79
N LEU A 361 -14.17 -0.52 2.92
CA LEU A 361 -14.85 -1.08 1.77
C LEU A 361 -15.60 -2.36 2.18
N ARG A 362 -16.90 -2.41 1.90
CA ARG A 362 -17.79 -3.52 2.23
C ARG A 362 -18.42 -4.07 0.96
N ILE A 363 -18.70 -5.37 0.93
CA ILE A 363 -19.48 -5.97 -0.15
C ILE A 363 -20.94 -6.05 0.30
N LYS A 364 -21.87 -5.54 -0.54
CA LYS A 364 -23.31 -5.56 -0.29
C LYS A 364 -23.80 -6.97 0.02
N SER A 365 -24.64 -7.10 1.03
CA SER A 365 -25.24 -8.37 1.46
C SER A 365 -24.24 -9.47 1.83
N ARG A 366 -22.97 -9.15 2.13
CA ARG A 366 -21.98 -10.09 2.65
C ARG A 366 -21.55 -9.75 4.07
N GLU A 367 -21.39 -10.79 4.89
CA GLU A 367 -20.79 -10.67 6.20
C GLU A 367 -19.32 -10.26 6.13
N ARG A 368 -18.79 -9.73 7.23
CA ARG A 368 -17.39 -9.32 7.30
C ARG A 368 -16.51 -10.57 7.42
N LYS A 369 -15.64 -10.80 6.44
CA LYS A 369 -14.57 -11.79 6.57
C LYS A 369 -13.52 -11.30 7.57
N GLU A 370 -12.87 -12.23 8.27
CA GLU A 370 -11.76 -11.93 9.18
C GLU A 370 -10.60 -11.24 8.45
N ILE A 371 -10.36 -11.62 7.20
CA ILE A 371 -9.28 -11.10 6.37
C ILE A 371 -9.82 -10.77 4.97
N GLU A 372 -9.69 -9.52 4.58
CA GLU A 372 -9.81 -9.00 3.21
C GLU A 372 -8.50 -8.27 2.86
N LYS A 373 -7.89 -8.63 1.73
CA LYS A 373 -6.65 -8.05 1.22
C LYS A 373 -6.52 -8.22 -0.30
N ASN A 374 -5.55 -7.53 -0.91
CA ASN A 374 -5.16 -7.66 -2.32
C ASN A 374 -6.19 -7.22 -3.38
N TRP A 375 -7.19 -6.40 -3.04
CA TRP A 375 -8.09 -5.89 -4.07
C TRP A 375 -7.33 -4.92 -5.00
N THR A 376 -7.56 -5.04 -6.31
CA THR A 376 -6.83 -4.29 -7.34
C THR A 376 -7.73 -3.24 -7.97
N PRO A 377 -7.40 -1.94 -7.90
CA PRO A 377 -8.21 -0.91 -8.52
C PRO A 377 -8.09 -0.89 -10.05
N ILE A 378 -9.20 -0.63 -10.72
CA ILE A 378 -9.32 -0.40 -12.16
C ILE A 378 -9.72 1.06 -12.33
N VAL A 379 -8.79 1.87 -12.85
CA VAL A 379 -9.01 3.30 -13.09
C VAL A 379 -9.80 3.47 -14.39
N ASP A 380 -11.04 3.94 -14.31
CA ASP A 380 -11.87 4.24 -15.47
C ASP A 380 -12.04 5.78 -15.59
N PRO A 381 -11.41 6.44 -16.57
CA PRO A 381 -11.49 7.88 -16.71
C PRO A 381 -12.91 8.37 -17.06
N LYS A 382 -13.79 7.46 -17.53
CA LYS A 382 -15.18 7.76 -17.86
C LYS A 382 -16.13 7.62 -16.65
N ASP A 383 -15.73 6.92 -15.59
CA ASP A 383 -16.52 6.73 -14.36
C ASP A 383 -15.79 7.34 -13.16
N THR A 384 -15.91 8.65 -12.99
CA THR A 384 -15.25 9.38 -11.89
C THR A 384 -15.99 9.27 -10.56
N GLU A 385 -17.19 8.68 -10.54
CA GLU A 385 -18.01 8.56 -9.32
C GLU A 385 -17.84 7.22 -8.62
N ASN A 386 -17.36 6.21 -9.34
CA ASN A 386 -17.17 4.86 -8.84
C ASN A 386 -15.73 4.41 -9.07
N ILE A 387 -15.28 3.47 -8.26
CA ILE A 387 -14.07 2.70 -8.53
C ILE A 387 -14.44 1.24 -8.74
N ASN A 388 -13.94 0.64 -9.82
CA ASN A 388 -14.05 -0.80 -10.02
C ASN A 388 -12.83 -1.48 -9.40
N LEU A 389 -13.03 -2.60 -8.71
CA LEU A 389 -11.98 -3.34 -8.02
C LEU A 389 -12.03 -4.81 -8.42
N ILE A 390 -10.92 -5.39 -8.85
CA ILE A 390 -10.78 -6.84 -8.95
C ILE A 390 -10.69 -7.39 -7.53
N TYR A 391 -11.73 -8.10 -7.12
CA TYR A 391 -11.83 -8.78 -5.82
C TYR A 391 -11.11 -10.13 -5.85
N ASP A 392 -11.25 -10.85 -6.95
CA ASP A 392 -10.67 -12.16 -7.17
C ASP A 392 -10.20 -12.25 -8.62
N CYS A 393 -8.89 -12.40 -8.82
CA CYS A 393 -8.29 -12.49 -10.15
C CYS A 393 -8.52 -13.86 -10.80
N GLU A 394 -8.59 -14.95 -10.01
CA GLU A 394 -8.73 -16.30 -10.59
C GLU A 394 -10.14 -16.52 -11.14
N ASN A 395 -11.17 -16.19 -10.35
CA ASN A 395 -12.57 -16.32 -10.75
C ASN A 395 -13.16 -15.02 -11.32
N LEU A 396 -12.30 -14.06 -11.68
CA LEU A 396 -12.62 -12.71 -12.15
C LEU A 396 -13.91 -12.13 -11.54
N THR A 397 -13.85 -11.76 -10.27
CA THR A 397 -14.94 -11.02 -9.60
C THR A 397 -14.61 -9.54 -9.54
N ILE A 398 -15.49 -8.69 -10.06
CA ILE A 398 -15.30 -7.24 -10.08
C ILE A 398 -16.37 -6.56 -9.23
N LEU A 399 -15.91 -5.77 -8.28
CA LEU A 399 -16.73 -4.92 -7.44
C LEU A 399 -16.83 -3.53 -8.04
N LYS A 400 -18.01 -2.92 -7.99
CA LYS A 400 -18.22 -1.49 -8.26
C LYS A 400 -18.52 -0.79 -6.94
N CYS A 401 -17.70 0.19 -6.57
CA CYS A 401 -17.78 0.90 -5.30
C CYS A 401 -18.09 2.39 -5.52
N PRO A 402 -19.18 2.95 -4.98
CA PRO A 402 -19.52 4.37 -5.13
C PRO A 402 -18.67 5.25 -4.21
N LEU A 403 -17.77 6.06 -4.78
CA LEU A 403 -16.78 6.85 -4.02
C LEU A 403 -17.41 7.98 -3.19
N LYS A 404 -18.52 8.55 -3.67
CA LYS A 404 -19.21 9.67 -3.01
C LYS A 404 -20.14 9.23 -1.87
N THR A 405 -20.54 7.95 -1.84
CA THR A 405 -21.57 7.44 -0.92
C THR A 405 -20.94 6.72 0.26
N VAL A 406 -20.69 7.46 1.35
CA VAL A 406 -20.18 6.91 2.61
C VAL A 406 -21.30 6.85 3.64
N TYR A 407 -21.60 5.65 4.14
CA TYR A 407 -22.56 5.44 5.23
C TYR A 407 -21.82 4.94 6.47
N LYS A 408 -21.85 5.72 7.57
CA LYS A 408 -21.20 5.37 8.85
C LYS A 408 -19.72 4.96 8.74
N GLY A 409 -18.98 5.60 7.83
CA GLY A 409 -17.56 5.31 7.59
C GLY A 409 -17.31 4.08 6.72
N GLU A 410 -18.33 3.57 6.04
CA GLU A 410 -18.26 2.42 5.13
C GLU A 410 -18.73 2.83 3.73
N ILE A 411 -18.09 2.30 2.69
CA ILE A 411 -18.56 2.35 1.29
C ILE A 411 -19.04 0.94 0.93
N ILE A 412 -20.28 0.85 0.46
CA ILE A 412 -20.90 -0.42 0.09
C ILE A 412 -20.72 -0.66 -1.40
N CYS A 413 -19.85 -1.59 -1.74
CA CYS A 413 -19.58 -2.05 -3.08
C CYS A 413 -20.56 -3.16 -3.51
N GLU A 414 -20.89 -3.19 -4.79
CA GLU A 414 -21.73 -4.22 -5.40
C GLU A 414 -20.89 -5.12 -6.31
N ILE A 415 -21.26 -6.40 -6.44
CA ILE A 415 -20.64 -7.28 -7.43
C ILE A 415 -21.21 -6.91 -8.79
N SER A 416 -20.39 -6.25 -9.61
CA SER A 416 -20.78 -5.81 -10.95
C SER A 416 -20.56 -6.88 -12.01
N PHE A 417 -19.60 -7.78 -11.78
CA PHE A 417 -19.29 -8.88 -12.68
C PHE A 417 -18.68 -10.06 -11.90
N LYS A 418 -18.98 -11.28 -12.33
CA LYS A 418 -18.41 -12.52 -11.79
C LYS A 418 -18.56 -13.65 -12.81
N ILE A 419 -17.50 -14.43 -13.02
CA ILE A 419 -17.58 -15.68 -13.79
C ILE A 419 -18.19 -16.79 -12.91
N SER A 420 -19.10 -17.58 -13.47
CA SER A 420 -19.84 -18.64 -12.79
C SER A 420 -18.91 -19.70 -12.16
N SER A 421 -19.22 -20.08 -10.92
CA SER A 421 -18.91 -21.41 -10.33
C SER A 421 -17.47 -21.92 -10.27
N LEU A 422 -16.50 -21.20 -9.70
CA LEU A 422 -15.26 -21.84 -9.22
C LEU A 422 -14.81 -21.34 -7.83
N SER A 423 -13.99 -22.17 -7.18
CA SER A 423 -13.81 -22.34 -5.73
C SER A 423 -13.59 -21.08 -4.89
N GLU A 424 -13.97 -21.11 -3.60
CA GLU A 424 -13.70 -20.04 -2.63
C GLU A 424 -12.21 -19.90 -2.22
N LYS A 425 -11.29 -20.67 -2.82
CA LYS A 425 -9.87 -20.64 -2.45
C LYS A 425 -9.20 -19.40 -3.06
N VAL A 426 -8.40 -18.72 -2.25
CA VAL A 426 -7.61 -17.57 -2.69
C VAL A 426 -6.55 -18.01 -3.68
N GLY A 427 -6.54 -17.35 -4.84
CA GLY A 427 -5.63 -17.65 -5.91
C GLY A 427 -4.14 -17.39 -5.70
N LYS A 428 -3.34 -17.98 -6.60
CA LYS A 428 -1.88 -17.76 -6.71
C LYS A 428 -1.57 -16.46 -7.41
N ILE A 429 -2.42 -16.01 -8.34
CA ILE A 429 -2.31 -14.69 -8.95
C ILE A 429 -3.11 -13.70 -8.11
N ARG A 430 -2.47 -12.61 -7.73
CA ARG A 430 -2.99 -11.64 -6.75
C ARG A 430 -2.80 -10.23 -7.27
N GLY A 431 -3.39 -9.26 -6.57
CA GLY A 431 -3.20 -7.85 -6.90
C GLY A 431 -1.73 -7.44 -6.96
N GLY A 432 -1.47 -6.38 -7.71
CA GLY A 432 -0.18 -5.72 -7.88
C GLY A 432 -0.43 -4.22 -8.02
N THR A 433 -0.13 -3.66 -9.18
CA THR A 433 -0.48 -2.28 -9.56
C THR A 433 -1.98 -2.12 -9.70
N GLU A 434 -2.46 -0.87 -9.67
CA GLU A 434 -3.69 -0.47 -10.34
C GLU A 434 -3.67 -0.82 -11.83
N LEU A 435 -4.86 -0.98 -12.42
CA LEU A 435 -5.02 -1.10 -13.86
C LEU A 435 -5.38 0.26 -14.45
N ILE A 436 -4.62 0.70 -15.45
CA ILE A 436 -4.81 1.99 -16.14
C ILE A 436 -5.37 1.76 -17.55
N PRO A 437 -6.20 2.68 -18.06
CA PRO A 437 -6.83 2.52 -19.37
C PRO A 437 -5.81 2.58 -20.51
N ILE A 438 -6.07 1.86 -21.60
CA ILE A 438 -5.28 1.97 -22.83
C ILE A 438 -5.51 3.35 -23.47
N ILE A 439 -4.41 4.05 -23.81
CA ILE A 439 -4.40 5.47 -24.20
C ILE A 439 -5.10 5.72 -25.55
N ASN A 440 -5.13 4.74 -26.46
CA ASN A 440 -5.71 4.88 -27.81
C ASN A 440 -6.51 3.63 -28.21
N GLN A 441 -7.65 3.40 -27.56
CA GLN A 441 -8.50 2.26 -27.92
C GLN A 441 -9.31 2.55 -29.19
N SER A 442 -9.06 1.77 -30.24
CA SER A 442 -9.66 1.95 -31.58
C SER A 442 -11.17 1.72 -31.61
N ASP A 443 -11.67 0.74 -30.87
CA ASP A 443 -13.10 0.41 -30.84
C ASP A 443 -13.79 1.02 -29.59
N PRO A 444 -14.73 1.95 -29.77
CA PRO A 444 -15.42 2.62 -28.67
C PRO A 444 -16.36 1.70 -27.87
N SER A 445 -16.71 0.51 -28.39
CA SER A 445 -17.52 -0.49 -27.69
C SER A 445 -16.73 -1.33 -26.68
N LYS A 446 -15.39 -1.28 -26.79
CA LYS A 446 -14.44 -1.94 -25.92
C LYS A 446 -13.87 -0.91 -24.93
N GLN A 447 -13.63 -1.33 -23.69
CA GLN A 447 -12.74 -0.62 -22.77
C GLN A 447 -11.71 -1.61 -22.24
N SER A 448 -10.43 -1.32 -22.40
CA SER A 448 -9.34 -2.18 -21.95
C SER A 448 -8.39 -1.43 -21.02
N TRP A 449 -7.77 -2.21 -20.14
CA TRP A 449 -6.82 -1.73 -19.15
C TRP A 449 -5.61 -2.66 -19.10
N ILE A 450 -4.45 -2.07 -18.81
CA ILE A 450 -3.23 -2.81 -18.55
C ILE A 450 -2.80 -2.66 -17.10
N GLY A 451 -2.00 -3.60 -16.64
CA GLY A 451 -1.23 -3.43 -15.40
C GLY A 451 -0.30 -4.60 -15.13
N PHE A 452 0.21 -4.65 -13.91
CA PHE A 452 1.11 -5.71 -13.47
C PHE A 452 0.57 -6.33 -12.18
N LEU A 453 0.04 -7.55 -12.30
CA LEU A 453 -0.33 -8.38 -11.17
C LEU A 453 0.91 -9.01 -10.53
N ARG A 454 0.69 -9.75 -9.44
CA ARG A 454 1.75 -10.49 -8.75
C ARG A 454 1.37 -11.94 -8.57
N ALA A 455 2.18 -12.85 -9.11
CA ALA A 455 2.11 -14.27 -8.76
C ALA A 455 2.74 -14.52 -7.38
N HIS A 456 2.15 -15.41 -6.59
CA HIS A 456 2.69 -15.94 -5.35
C HIS A 456 2.73 -17.46 -5.42
N ILE A 457 3.93 -18.00 -5.68
CA ILE A 457 4.13 -19.41 -5.95
C ILE A 457 4.98 -20.02 -4.83
N ASN A 458 4.44 -21.02 -4.15
CA ASN A 458 5.15 -21.69 -3.05
C ASN A 458 6.03 -22.82 -3.58
N TYR A 459 7.20 -23.03 -2.96
CA TYR A 459 8.09 -24.18 -3.16
C TYR A 459 8.33 -24.53 -4.64
N CYS A 460 8.74 -23.54 -5.44
CA CYS A 460 8.93 -23.69 -6.89
C CYS A 460 10.40 -23.75 -7.34
N GLY A 461 11.37 -23.55 -6.44
CA GLY A 461 12.80 -23.65 -6.75
C GLY A 461 13.68 -22.66 -6.00
N CYS A 462 13.19 -21.46 -5.70
CA CYS A 462 13.95 -20.44 -4.96
C CYS A 462 13.20 -19.97 -3.71
N GLY A 463 13.66 -20.41 -2.55
CA GLY A 463 13.08 -20.10 -1.23
C GLY A 463 11.71 -20.74 -0.97
N ARG A 464 11.06 -20.32 0.11
CA ARG A 464 9.73 -20.84 0.52
C ARG A 464 8.63 -20.48 -0.47
N SER A 465 8.70 -19.27 -1.00
CA SER A 465 7.80 -18.78 -2.04
C SER A 465 8.45 -17.70 -2.88
N MET A 466 8.01 -17.58 -4.13
CA MET A 466 8.45 -16.54 -5.05
C MET A 466 7.30 -15.59 -5.37
N TYR A 467 7.62 -14.30 -5.42
CA TYR A 467 6.76 -13.25 -5.92
C TYR A 467 7.39 -12.60 -7.16
N ARG A 468 6.63 -12.55 -8.26
CA ARG A 468 7.03 -11.92 -9.51
C ARG A 468 5.87 -11.15 -10.15
N PRO A 469 6.16 -10.05 -10.86
CA PRO A 469 5.20 -9.36 -11.72
C PRO A 469 4.66 -10.26 -12.85
N ASN A 470 3.41 -10.04 -13.23
CA ASN A 470 2.76 -10.58 -14.44
C ASN A 470 2.01 -9.45 -15.14
N PHE A 471 2.32 -9.18 -16.42
CA PHE A 471 1.58 -8.23 -17.24
C PHE A 471 0.17 -8.75 -17.53
N ILE A 472 -0.84 -7.89 -17.41
CA ILE A 472 -2.25 -8.23 -17.63
C ILE A 472 -2.91 -7.27 -18.61
N VAL A 473 -3.79 -7.80 -19.47
CA VAL A 473 -4.77 -7.01 -20.24
C VAL A 473 -6.18 -7.45 -19.84
N LEU A 474 -6.89 -6.56 -19.17
CA LEU A 474 -8.30 -6.72 -18.84
C LEU A 474 -9.15 -5.97 -19.88
N THR A 475 -10.17 -6.61 -20.44
CA THR A 475 -11.07 -5.99 -21.41
C THR A 475 -12.52 -6.11 -20.94
N ARG A 476 -13.25 -5.00 -21.05
CA ARG A 476 -14.70 -4.92 -20.91
C ARG A 476 -15.33 -4.69 -22.28
N ILE A 477 -16.32 -5.49 -22.64
CA ILE A 477 -17.20 -5.24 -23.78
C ILE A 477 -18.63 -5.23 -23.25
N ARG A 478 -19.33 -4.09 -23.43
CA ARG A 478 -20.62 -3.82 -22.76
C ARG A 478 -20.48 -3.99 -21.24
N ASP A 479 -21.18 -4.96 -20.64
CA ASP A 479 -21.19 -5.21 -19.20
C ASP A 479 -20.34 -6.44 -18.78
N SER A 480 -19.66 -7.09 -19.74
CA SER A 480 -18.86 -8.29 -19.50
C SER A 480 -17.37 -7.97 -19.44
N TYR A 481 -16.66 -8.57 -18.49
CA TYR A 481 -15.21 -8.43 -18.36
C TYR A 481 -14.51 -9.76 -18.65
N LYS A 482 -13.29 -9.69 -19.21
CA LYS A 482 -12.42 -10.85 -19.43
C LYS A 482 -10.97 -10.45 -19.29
N ILE A 483 -10.18 -11.28 -18.59
CA ILE A 483 -8.73 -11.19 -18.64
C ILE A 483 -8.32 -11.80 -19.97
N THR A 484 -8.05 -10.96 -20.96
CA THR A 484 -7.77 -11.41 -22.34
C THR A 484 -6.37 -11.95 -22.47
N HIS A 485 -5.42 -11.34 -21.75
CA HIS A 485 -4.00 -11.69 -21.81
C HIS A 485 -3.39 -11.62 -20.42
N LEU A 486 -2.50 -12.56 -20.13
CA LEU A 486 -1.74 -12.61 -18.90
C LEU A 486 -0.37 -13.20 -19.16
N SER A 487 0.70 -12.52 -18.76
CA SER A 487 2.06 -13.02 -18.93
C SER A 487 2.45 -14.03 -17.86
N SER A 488 3.47 -14.83 -18.13
CA SER A 488 4.26 -15.52 -17.10
C SER A 488 5.07 -14.52 -16.25
N SER A 489 5.86 -15.04 -15.30
CA SER A 489 6.66 -14.23 -14.37
C SER A 489 7.70 -13.37 -15.09
N ILE A 490 7.77 -12.09 -14.73
CA ILE A 490 8.71 -11.10 -15.30
C ILE A 490 9.83 -10.80 -14.30
N SER A 491 11.09 -10.77 -14.73
CA SER A 491 12.25 -10.36 -13.90
C SER A 491 12.58 -8.88 -14.02
N PHE A 492 12.31 -8.26 -15.17
CA PHE A 492 12.77 -6.91 -15.53
C PHE A 492 14.30 -6.77 -15.47
N ASP A 493 15.03 -7.88 -15.60
CA ASP A 493 16.48 -7.96 -15.39
C ASP A 493 16.95 -7.32 -14.07
N MET A 494 16.08 -7.32 -13.06
CA MET A 494 16.37 -6.75 -11.75
C MET A 494 16.95 -7.81 -10.82
N PRO A 495 18.11 -7.56 -10.18
CA PRO A 495 18.64 -8.45 -9.16
C PRO A 495 17.74 -8.43 -7.92
N VAL A 496 17.39 -9.62 -7.43
CA VAL A 496 16.58 -9.78 -6.22
C VAL A 496 17.46 -10.22 -5.06
N THR A 497 17.56 -9.38 -4.02
CA THR A 497 18.28 -9.71 -2.78
C THR A 497 17.50 -10.69 -1.91
N GLY A 498 18.20 -11.39 -1.01
CA GLY A 498 17.56 -12.31 -0.08
C GLY A 498 16.70 -11.59 0.96
N TRP A 499 15.52 -12.13 1.26
CA TRP A 499 14.54 -11.46 2.12
C TRP A 499 14.86 -11.49 3.62
N ARG A 500 15.55 -12.51 4.14
CA ARG A 500 15.99 -12.51 5.56
C ARG A 500 17.45 -12.12 5.71
N ASN A 501 18.27 -12.64 4.82
CA ASN A 501 19.68 -12.35 4.70
C ASN A 501 19.92 -11.87 3.26
N PRO A 502 20.37 -10.61 3.04
CA PRO A 502 20.58 -10.07 1.70
C PRO A 502 21.47 -10.94 0.81
N ASN A 503 22.41 -11.70 1.41
CA ASN A 503 23.36 -12.56 0.71
C ASN A 503 22.80 -13.94 0.34
N ILE A 504 21.62 -14.32 0.84
CA ILE A 504 21.00 -15.63 0.58
C ILE A 504 19.70 -15.39 -0.20
N VAL A 505 19.82 -15.34 -1.52
CA VAL A 505 18.73 -14.98 -2.45
C VAL A 505 17.57 -15.97 -2.37
N CYS A 506 17.88 -17.27 -2.26
CA CYS A 506 16.92 -18.36 -2.17
C CYS A 506 16.92 -19.01 -0.78
N ASP A 507 16.70 -18.22 0.27
CA ASP A 507 16.55 -18.72 1.64
C ASP A 507 15.33 -19.65 1.74
N GLU A 508 15.54 -20.92 2.12
CA GLU A 508 14.51 -21.95 2.29
C GLU A 508 13.33 -21.49 3.16
N LYS A 509 13.58 -20.62 4.15
CA LYS A 509 12.56 -20.12 5.08
C LYS A 509 12.03 -18.75 4.68
N GLY A 510 12.69 -18.06 3.76
CA GLY A 510 12.34 -16.74 3.25
C GLY A 510 11.58 -16.80 1.92
N PRO A 511 10.79 -15.78 1.59
CA PRO A 511 10.34 -15.58 0.24
C PRO A 511 11.43 -14.93 -0.64
N ASN A 512 11.35 -15.10 -1.94
CA ASN A 512 12.09 -14.32 -2.93
C ASN A 512 11.13 -13.33 -3.60
N VAL A 513 11.35 -12.02 -3.43
CA VAL A 513 10.29 -11.01 -3.59
C VAL A 513 10.69 -9.90 -4.56
N LEU A 514 9.98 -9.81 -5.68
CA LEU A 514 9.94 -8.64 -6.57
C LEU A 514 8.46 -8.27 -6.77
N ILE A 515 8.07 -7.06 -6.37
CA ILE A 515 6.66 -6.63 -6.38
C ILE A 515 6.50 -5.40 -7.26
N PRO A 516 5.56 -5.41 -8.22
CA PRO A 516 5.12 -4.20 -8.90
C PRO A 516 4.12 -3.46 -8.00
N ASN A 517 4.42 -2.20 -7.68
CA ASN A 517 3.69 -1.43 -6.67
C ASN A 517 2.68 -0.46 -7.27
N GLY A 518 3.00 0.14 -8.42
CA GLY A 518 2.10 1.05 -9.13
C GLY A 518 2.71 1.57 -10.44
N ILE A 519 1.86 2.06 -11.33
CA ILE A 519 2.22 2.71 -12.59
C ILE A 519 2.18 4.21 -12.37
N SER A 520 3.35 4.84 -12.42
CA SER A 520 3.51 6.24 -12.05
C SER A 520 3.16 7.23 -13.16
N MET A 521 3.29 6.80 -14.41
CA MET A 521 2.86 7.51 -15.62
C MET A 521 2.83 6.52 -16.80
N TRP A 522 2.03 6.81 -17.83
CA TRP A 522 2.13 6.19 -19.15
C TRP A 522 1.82 7.25 -20.20
N GLU A 523 2.83 7.65 -20.98
CA GLU A 523 2.76 8.79 -21.89
C GLU A 523 3.27 8.41 -23.27
N ILE A 524 2.75 9.09 -24.31
CA ILE A 524 3.21 8.92 -25.68
C ILE A 524 4.04 10.14 -26.07
N ASP A 525 5.23 9.93 -26.61
CA ASP A 525 6.00 11.02 -27.21
C ASP A 525 5.28 11.51 -28.48
N PRO A 526 4.79 12.75 -28.52
CA PRO A 526 4.06 13.27 -29.68
C PRO A 526 4.91 13.37 -30.95
N LYS A 527 6.26 13.31 -30.84
CA LYS A 527 7.15 13.40 -32.01
C LYS A 527 7.38 12.05 -32.68
N THR A 528 7.58 11.00 -31.88
CA THR A 528 7.92 9.66 -32.40
C THR A 528 6.74 8.69 -32.38
N GLY A 529 5.71 8.97 -31.58
CA GLY A 529 4.58 8.06 -31.34
C GLY A 529 4.92 6.91 -30.40
N VAL A 530 6.13 6.87 -29.83
CA VAL A 530 6.58 5.83 -28.92
C VAL A 530 6.03 6.09 -27.52
N ASP A 531 5.54 5.04 -26.87
CA ASP A 531 4.99 5.10 -25.52
C ASP A 531 6.04 4.80 -24.44
N TYR A 532 5.90 5.42 -23.28
CA TYR A 532 6.79 5.30 -22.13
C TYR A 532 5.96 5.15 -20.85
N LEU A 533 6.08 4.00 -20.20
CA LEU A 533 5.46 3.70 -18.91
C LEU A 533 6.52 3.72 -17.82
N THR A 534 6.25 4.39 -16.70
CA THR A 534 7.10 4.29 -15.50
C THR A 534 6.46 3.36 -14.48
N LEU A 535 7.16 2.29 -14.14
CA LEU A 535 6.75 1.29 -13.18
C LEU A 535 7.52 1.45 -11.87
N SER A 536 6.80 1.50 -10.76
CA SER A 536 7.39 1.49 -9.41
C SER A 536 7.42 0.06 -8.86
N LEU A 537 8.56 -0.36 -8.31
CA LEU A 537 8.85 -1.73 -7.88
C LEU A 537 9.56 -1.75 -6.53
N SER A 538 9.43 -2.86 -5.80
CA SER A 538 10.22 -3.11 -4.60
C SER A 538 10.86 -4.49 -4.62
N VAL A 539 12.12 -4.54 -4.19
CA VAL A 539 12.89 -5.76 -4.01
C VAL A 539 12.95 -6.12 -2.52
N ALA A 540 12.69 -7.39 -2.21
CA ALA A 540 12.83 -7.95 -0.86
C ALA A 540 12.04 -7.23 0.25
N ASP A 541 11.02 -6.43 -0.07
CA ASP A 541 10.33 -5.53 0.87
C ASP A 541 11.28 -4.53 1.58
N GLU A 542 12.27 -3.98 0.86
CA GLU A 542 13.31 -3.12 1.47
C GLU A 542 13.59 -1.80 0.77
N ASN A 543 13.18 -1.65 -0.49
CA ASN A 543 13.50 -0.46 -1.28
C ASN A 543 12.38 -0.11 -2.26
N ASN A 544 12.47 1.12 -2.77
CA ASN A 544 11.66 1.59 -3.89
C ASN A 544 12.56 1.78 -5.11
N ASN A 545 12.10 1.31 -6.25
CA ASN A 545 12.78 1.46 -7.53
C ASN A 545 11.77 1.96 -8.56
N VAL A 546 12.27 2.69 -9.54
CA VAL A 546 11.53 3.06 -10.74
C VAL A 546 12.25 2.49 -11.96
N LEU A 547 11.45 2.07 -12.93
CA LEU A 547 11.88 1.48 -14.20
C LEU A 547 10.99 2.09 -15.28
N HIS A 548 11.57 2.43 -16.43
CA HIS A 548 10.81 2.83 -17.61
C HIS A 548 10.72 1.68 -18.62
N ILE A 549 9.51 1.48 -19.15
CA ILE A 549 9.17 0.49 -20.18
C ILE A 549 8.70 1.25 -21.42
N THR A 550 9.10 0.79 -22.60
CA THR A 550 8.64 1.35 -23.89
C THR A 550 8.22 0.25 -24.86
N GLY A 551 7.31 0.57 -25.78
CA GLY A 551 6.78 -0.36 -26.77
C GLY A 551 5.56 -1.16 -26.31
N ILE A 552 4.89 -0.74 -25.23
CA ILE A 552 3.65 -1.40 -24.78
C ILE A 552 2.52 -1.13 -25.77
N SER A 553 2.46 0.06 -26.38
CA SER A 553 1.47 0.34 -27.44
C SER A 553 1.64 -0.60 -28.62
N SER A 554 2.87 -0.81 -29.11
CA SER A 554 3.15 -1.76 -30.20
C SER A 554 2.78 -3.20 -29.83
N LEU A 555 3.06 -3.61 -28.59
CA LEU A 555 2.65 -4.92 -28.07
C LEU A 555 1.13 -5.10 -28.12
N LEU A 556 0.39 -4.08 -27.70
CA LEU A 556 -1.08 -4.09 -27.68
C LEU A 556 -1.68 -4.10 -29.09
N ASP A 557 -1.08 -3.37 -30.04
CA ASP A 557 -1.50 -3.37 -31.44
C ASP A 557 -1.31 -4.77 -32.07
N ASP A 558 -0.20 -5.44 -31.76
CA ASP A 558 0.06 -6.81 -32.21
C ASP A 558 -0.93 -7.82 -31.61
N ILE A 559 -1.26 -7.66 -30.32
CA ILE A 559 -2.30 -8.43 -29.64
C ILE A 559 -3.68 -8.21 -30.29
N GLU A 560 -4.07 -6.96 -30.55
CA GLU A 560 -5.36 -6.64 -31.16
C GLU A 560 -5.45 -7.23 -32.57
N ARG A 561 -4.41 -7.08 -33.39
CA ARG A 561 -4.35 -7.65 -34.74
C ARG A 561 -4.46 -9.18 -34.75
N LYS A 562 -3.83 -9.88 -33.81
CA LYS A 562 -3.92 -11.34 -33.69
C LYS A 562 -5.30 -11.82 -33.20
N SER A 563 -6.07 -10.94 -32.56
CA SER A 563 -7.40 -11.24 -32.02
C SER A 563 -8.56 -10.74 -32.90
N GLU A 564 -8.28 -10.23 -34.09
CA GLU A 564 -9.33 -9.86 -35.03
C GLU A 564 -10.14 -11.09 -35.46
N GLY A 565 -11.46 -11.04 -35.26
CA GLY A 565 -12.38 -12.10 -35.68
C GLY A 565 -12.60 -13.24 -34.66
N THR A 566 -11.97 -13.21 -33.49
CA THR A 566 -12.25 -14.19 -32.42
C THR A 566 -13.49 -13.80 -31.60
N GLU A 567 -14.37 -14.76 -31.31
CA GLU A 567 -15.53 -14.54 -30.42
C GLU A 567 -15.08 -14.46 -28.96
N TYR A 568 -15.09 -13.24 -28.41
CA TYR A 568 -14.41 -12.90 -27.16
C TYR A 568 -14.93 -13.60 -25.89
N PHE A 569 -16.17 -14.11 -25.83
CA PHE A 569 -16.83 -14.47 -24.56
C PHE A 569 -17.56 -15.81 -24.52
N GLU A 570 -17.37 -16.70 -25.49
CA GLU A 570 -18.16 -17.94 -25.54
C GLU A 570 -17.65 -19.06 -24.63
N ASP A 571 -16.38 -19.01 -24.24
CA ASP A 571 -15.72 -20.07 -23.46
C ASP A 571 -15.28 -19.58 -22.07
N GLU A 572 -15.99 -20.03 -21.02
CA GLU A 572 -15.65 -19.76 -19.61
C GLU A 572 -14.37 -20.50 -19.16
N ASP A 573 -14.06 -21.65 -19.78
CA ASP A 573 -12.89 -22.48 -19.44
C ASP A 573 -11.59 -21.92 -20.02
N ALA A 574 -11.65 -21.10 -21.07
CA ALA A 574 -10.48 -20.47 -21.70
C ALA A 574 -9.64 -19.63 -20.70
N ASN A 575 -10.30 -18.95 -19.75
CA ASN A 575 -9.60 -18.21 -18.69
C ASN A 575 -8.83 -19.17 -17.76
N GLN A 576 -9.42 -20.34 -17.47
CA GLN A 576 -8.78 -21.35 -16.63
C GLN A 576 -7.59 -22.00 -17.33
N SER A 577 -7.70 -22.32 -18.63
CA SER A 577 -6.58 -22.80 -19.44
C SER A 577 -5.42 -21.80 -19.46
N MET A 578 -5.71 -20.52 -19.73
CA MET A 578 -4.72 -19.44 -19.70
C MET A 578 -4.03 -19.34 -18.32
N LEU A 579 -4.80 -19.34 -17.23
CA LEU A 579 -4.27 -19.30 -15.86
C LEU A 579 -3.38 -20.51 -15.54
N GLN A 580 -3.76 -21.71 -15.98
CA GLN A 580 -2.94 -22.91 -15.80
C GLN A 580 -1.59 -22.79 -16.52
N CYS A 581 -1.59 -22.31 -17.76
CA CYS A 581 -0.37 -22.10 -18.54
C CYS A 581 0.53 -21.03 -17.93
N VAL A 582 -0.02 -19.89 -17.53
CA VAL A 582 0.72 -18.83 -16.81
C VAL A 582 1.40 -19.38 -15.55
N LEU A 583 0.69 -20.20 -14.76
CA LEU A 583 1.22 -20.78 -13.54
C LEU A 583 2.25 -21.89 -13.80
N LYS A 584 2.11 -22.66 -14.89
CA LYS A 584 3.09 -23.67 -15.32
C LYS A 584 4.42 -22.98 -15.66
N THR A 585 4.38 -22.01 -16.57
CA THR A 585 5.57 -21.28 -17.04
C THR A 585 6.20 -20.43 -15.94
N SER A 586 5.40 -19.84 -15.05
CA SER A 586 5.92 -19.11 -13.88
C SER A 586 6.62 -20.01 -12.86
N LYS A 587 6.20 -21.27 -12.70
CA LYS A 587 6.91 -22.24 -11.85
C LYS A 587 8.23 -22.66 -12.48
N GLU A 588 8.25 -22.84 -13.80
CA GLU A 588 9.47 -23.16 -14.54
C GLU A 588 10.49 -22.03 -14.43
N PHE A 589 10.05 -20.77 -14.63
CA PHE A 589 10.86 -19.59 -14.36
C PHE A 589 11.47 -19.62 -12.94
N CYS A 590 10.66 -19.88 -11.92
CA CYS A 590 11.13 -19.94 -10.53
C CYS A 590 12.18 -21.03 -10.30
N LYS A 591 12.02 -22.19 -10.95
CA LYS A 591 12.97 -23.30 -10.89
C LYS A 591 14.29 -22.91 -11.54
N LEU A 592 14.25 -22.42 -12.77
CA LEU A 592 15.44 -21.98 -13.52
C LEU A 592 16.21 -20.88 -12.77
N TYR A 593 15.48 -19.91 -12.21
CA TYR A 593 16.07 -18.87 -11.36
C TYR A 593 16.75 -19.48 -10.13
N GLY A 594 16.12 -20.45 -9.46
CA GLY A 594 16.72 -21.17 -8.33
C GLY A 594 18.01 -21.91 -8.73
N ASP A 595 17.98 -22.64 -9.85
CA ASP A 595 19.13 -23.38 -10.37
C ASP A 595 20.30 -22.44 -10.71
N GLU A 596 20.01 -21.28 -11.31
CA GLU A 596 21.01 -20.24 -11.58
C GLU A 596 21.62 -19.69 -10.28
N GLN A 597 20.79 -19.33 -9.29
CA GLN A 597 21.31 -18.83 -8.00
C GLN A 597 22.14 -19.89 -7.27
N MET A 598 21.84 -21.18 -7.46
CA MET A 598 22.65 -22.28 -6.93
C MET A 598 24.05 -22.30 -7.56
N GLN A 599 24.12 -22.16 -8.88
CA GLN A 599 25.38 -22.11 -9.61
C GLN A 599 26.24 -20.90 -9.22
N LEU A 600 25.59 -19.77 -8.89
CA LEU A 600 26.24 -18.55 -8.42
C LEU A 600 26.67 -18.61 -6.94
N GLY A 601 26.29 -19.66 -6.19
CA GLY A 601 26.60 -19.80 -4.77
C GLY A 601 25.73 -18.93 -3.83
N ASN A 602 24.61 -18.40 -4.31
CA ASN A 602 23.70 -17.52 -3.57
C ASN A 602 22.61 -18.28 -2.78
N ILE A 603 22.84 -19.57 -2.49
CA ILE A 603 21.93 -20.46 -1.77
C ILE A 603 22.65 -21.04 -0.56
N ASN A 604 21.92 -21.20 0.54
CA ASN A 604 22.44 -21.92 1.69
C ASN A 604 22.28 -23.44 1.42
N MET A 605 23.37 -24.12 1.07
CA MET A 605 23.41 -25.58 1.08
C MET A 605 23.47 -26.05 2.53
N VAL A 606 22.32 -26.19 3.18
CA VAL A 606 22.21 -26.91 4.45
C VAL A 606 21.16 -28.01 4.24
N ASP A 607 21.68 -29.15 3.79
CA ASP A 607 21.10 -30.50 3.75
C ASP A 607 19.72 -30.70 3.06
N ILE A 608 19.77 -31.34 1.89
CA ILE A 608 18.64 -32.01 1.20
C ILE A 608 18.05 -33.11 2.08
#